data_AF-A0A950V5S8-F1
#
_entry.id   AF-A0A950V5S8-F1
#
_cell.length_a   1.000
_cell.length_b   1.000
_cell.length_c   1.000
_cell.angle_alpha   90.00
_cell.angle_beta   90.00
_cell.angle_gamma   90.00
#
_symmetry.space_group_name_H-M   'P 1'
#
loop_
_entity.id
_entity.type
_entity.pdbx_description
1 polymer ?
#
loop_
_entity_poly.entity_id
_entity_poly.type
_entity_poly.pdbx_seq_one_letter_code
_entity_poly.pdbx_strand_id
1 'polypeptide(L)'
;LATEWWNWQKKPFVFARWVIRKGVGAAERASLENTLRESLRQGQLGLSTVANAAAEEKDFPQPLVERYLSEFVYKIGPEAEESSRLFRSLLEEAGLLKTGQEAAVRGNK
;
A
#
# COMPACT_ATOMS: atom_id res chain seq x y z
N LEU A 1 14.19 -4.48 3.09
CA LEU A 1 13.58 -4.12 1.78
C LEU A 1 13.46 -2.60 1.62
N ALA A 2 12.69 -1.88 2.46
CA ALA A 2 12.59 -0.42 2.35
C ALA A 2 13.96 0.28 2.47
N THR A 3 14.79 -0.14 3.43
CA THR A 3 16.15 0.39 3.61
C THR A 3 17.05 0.17 2.40
N GLU A 4 17.05 -1.03 1.81
CA GLU A 4 17.86 -1.31 0.63
C GLU A 4 17.40 -0.51 -0.59
N TRP A 5 16.09 -0.40 -0.77
CA TRP A 5 15.52 0.45 -1.81
C TRP A 5 15.90 1.91 -1.61
N TRP A 6 15.83 2.41 -0.38
CA TRP A 6 16.27 3.77 -0.06
C TRP A 6 17.77 3.97 -0.31
N ASN A 7 18.60 3.00 0.06
CA ASN A 7 20.05 3.07 -0.16
C ASN A 7 20.38 3.14 -1.64
N TRP A 8 19.66 2.39 -2.47
CA TRP A 8 19.87 2.34 -3.91
C TRP A 8 19.23 3.51 -4.66
N GLN A 9 17.92 3.71 -4.48
CA GLN A 9 17.11 4.60 -5.32
C GLN A 9 16.83 5.95 -4.68
N LYS A 10 17.09 6.11 -3.38
CA LYS A 10 16.79 7.34 -2.60
C LYS A 10 15.32 7.77 -2.72
N LYS A 11 14.41 6.80 -2.77
CA LYS A 11 12.97 7.00 -2.89
C LYS A 11 12.22 6.10 -1.90
N PRO A 12 11.00 6.47 -1.46
CA PRO A 12 10.19 5.61 -0.59
C PRO A 12 9.76 4.33 -1.31
N PHE A 13 9.61 3.20 -0.62
CA PHE A 13 9.10 1.98 -1.23
C PHE A 13 7.61 1.78 -0.93
N VAL A 14 6.80 1.54 -1.97
CA VAL A 14 5.35 1.27 -1.82
C VAL A 14 5.12 -0.24 -1.82
N PHE A 15 4.82 -0.81 -0.65
CA PHE A 15 4.55 -2.23 -0.51
C PHE A 15 3.15 -2.64 -0.97
N ALA A 16 2.15 -1.79 -0.76
CA ALA A 16 0.77 -2.09 -1.05
C ALA A 16 -0.02 -0.82 -1.40
N ARG A 17 -1.12 -1.03 -2.14
CA ARG A 17 -2.12 0.00 -2.46
C ARG A 17 -3.51 -0.62 -2.50
N TRP A 18 -4.51 0.14 -2.09
CA TRP A 18 -5.91 -0.24 -2.31
C TRP A 18 -6.25 -0.05 -3.79
N VAL A 19 -6.84 -1.07 -4.41
CA VAL A 19 -7.24 -1.04 -5.82
C VAL A 19 -8.69 -1.48 -5.97
N ILE A 20 -9.42 -0.83 -6.88
CA ILE A 20 -10.82 -1.13 -7.17
C ILE A 20 -10.93 -1.61 -8.63
N ARG A 21 -11.78 -2.61 -8.87
CA ARG A 21 -12.03 -3.11 -10.24
C ARG A 21 -12.70 -2.02 -11.09
N LYS A 22 -12.32 -1.96 -12.38
CA LYS A 22 -12.84 -0.96 -13.33
C LYS A 22 -14.36 -0.96 -13.50
N GLY A 23 -15.05 -2.07 -13.21
CA GLY A 23 -16.51 -2.20 -13.35
C GLY A 23 -17.32 -1.69 -12.16
N VAL A 24 -16.69 -1.32 -11.04
CA VAL A 24 -17.41 -0.79 -9.85
C VAL A 24 -17.92 0.61 -10.16
N GLY A 25 -19.14 0.96 -9.77
CA GLY A 25 -19.74 2.27 -10.03
C GLY A 25 -19.08 3.40 -9.24
N ALA A 26 -19.34 4.65 -9.66
CA ALA A 26 -18.74 5.83 -9.04
C ALA A 26 -19.20 6.02 -7.59
N ALA A 27 -20.47 5.72 -7.29
CA ALA A 27 -21.03 5.85 -5.96
C ALA A 27 -20.39 4.86 -4.97
N GLU A 28 -20.23 3.58 -5.36
CA GLU A 28 -19.58 2.60 -4.48
C GLU A 28 -18.09 2.93 -4.28
N ARG A 29 -17.40 3.43 -5.31
CA ARG A 29 -16.00 3.90 -5.19
C ARG A 29 -15.87 5.01 -4.16
N ALA A 30 -16.72 6.04 -4.26
CA ALA A 30 -16.69 7.18 -3.34
C ALA A 30 -17.03 6.76 -1.90
N SER A 31 -18.02 5.87 -1.74
CA SER A 31 -18.37 5.31 -0.44
C SER A 31 -17.20 4.56 0.18
N LEU A 32 -16.56 3.64 -0.56
CA LEU A 32 -15.40 2.89 -0.07
C LEU A 32 -14.22 3.81 0.27
N GLU A 33 -13.94 4.79 -0.58
CA GLU A 33 -12.88 5.77 -0.33
C GLU A 33 -13.12 6.53 0.99
N ASN A 34 -14.33 7.02 1.20
CA ASN A 34 -14.70 7.74 2.43
C ASN A 34 -14.57 6.84 3.66
N THR A 35 -15.04 5.60 3.59
CA THR A 35 -14.91 4.62 4.68
C THR A 35 -13.44 4.34 5.02
N LEU A 36 -12.59 4.12 4.01
CA LEU A 36 -11.15 3.87 4.21
C LEU A 36 -10.45 5.09 4.81
N ARG A 37 -10.78 6.30 4.34
CA ARG A 37 -10.21 7.56 4.86
C ARG A 37 -10.57 7.77 6.32
N GLU A 38 -11.83 7.57 6.68
CA GLU A 38 -12.29 7.73 8.05
C GLU A 38 -11.71 6.64 8.98
N SER A 39 -11.69 5.38 8.53
CA SER A 39 -11.08 4.28 9.28
C SER A 39 -9.59 4.53 9.55
N LEU A 40 -8.83 4.98 8.55
CA LEU A 40 -7.42 5.35 8.72
C LEU A 40 -7.27 6.50 9.73
N ARG A 41 -8.10 7.55 9.61
CA ARG A 41 -8.06 8.70 10.54
C ARG A 41 -8.29 8.25 11.98
N GLN A 42 -9.30 7.41 12.21
CA GLN A 42 -9.60 6.87 13.54
C GLN A 42 -8.47 5.99 14.07
N GLY A 43 -7.92 5.11 13.23
CA GLY A 43 -6.78 4.27 13.60
C GLY A 43 -5.54 5.08 13.95
N GLN A 44 -5.29 6.20 13.26
CA GLN A 44 -4.16 7.08 13.57
C GLN A 44 -4.37 7.87 14.87
N LEU A 45 -5.58 8.35 15.14
CA LEU A 45 -5.90 9.03 16.41
C LEU A 45 -5.85 8.06 17.60
N GLY A 46 -6.24 6.80 17.37
CA GLY A 46 -6.24 5.73 18.36
C GLY A 46 -5.07 4.75 18.21
N LEU A 47 -3.90 5.21 17.75
CA LEU A 47 -2.80 4.30 17.38
C LEU A 47 -2.38 3.37 18.53
N SER A 48 -2.31 3.90 19.75
CA SER A 48 -1.94 3.10 20.92
C SER A 48 -2.96 1.97 21.19
N THR A 49 -4.25 2.23 21.01
CA THR A 49 -5.32 1.22 21.11
C THR A 49 -5.18 0.14 20.05
N VAL A 50 -4.92 0.54 18.80
CA VAL A 50 -4.68 -0.40 17.68
C VAL A 50 -3.43 -1.25 17.96
N ALA A 51 -2.36 -0.62 18.42
CA ALA A 51 -1.12 -1.30 18.77
C ALA A 51 -1.30 -2.28 19.93
N ASN A 52 -2.09 -1.94 20.96
CA ASN A 52 -2.37 -2.84 22.07
C ASN A 52 -3.12 -4.09 21.63
N ALA A 53 -4.20 -3.92 20.85
CA ALA A 53 -4.97 -5.05 20.33
C ALA A 53 -4.09 -5.97 19.45
N ALA A 54 -3.26 -5.40 18.58
CA ALA A 54 -2.35 -6.16 17.73
C ALA A 54 -1.21 -6.84 18.52
N ALA A 55 -0.71 -6.18 19.57
CA ALA A 55 0.32 -6.71 20.46
C ALA A 55 -0.16 -7.94 21.23
N GLU A 56 -1.37 -7.88 21.79
CA GLU A 56 -2.02 -9.02 22.47
C GLU A 56 -2.26 -10.19 21.51
N GLU A 57 -2.74 -9.92 20.29
CA GLU A 57 -3.01 -10.98 19.30
C GLU A 57 -1.73 -11.68 18.81
N LYS A 58 -0.62 -10.94 18.71
CA LYS A 58 0.64 -11.41 18.11
C LYS A 58 1.75 -11.71 19.12
N ASP A 59 1.47 -11.58 20.41
CA ASP A 59 2.43 -11.75 21.51
C ASP A 59 3.71 -10.89 21.33
N PHE A 60 3.51 -9.61 21.02
CA PHE A 60 4.60 -8.63 20.89
C PHE A 60 4.50 -7.54 21.97
N PRO A 61 5.62 -6.89 22.34
CA PRO A 61 5.57 -5.70 23.18
C PRO A 61 4.79 -4.57 22.49
N GLN A 62 3.76 -4.05 23.15
CA GLN A 62 2.93 -2.96 22.61
C GLN A 62 3.75 -1.75 22.10
N PRO A 63 4.78 -1.25 22.82
CA PRO A 63 5.56 -0.11 22.34
C PRO A 63 6.33 -0.39 21.04
N LEU A 64 6.71 -1.65 20.80
CA LEU A 64 7.36 -2.05 19.56
C LEU A 64 6.38 -2.02 18.39
N VAL A 65 5.16 -2.51 18.60
CA VAL A 65 4.09 -2.50 17.59
C VAL A 65 3.68 -1.07 17.27
N GLU A 66 3.49 -0.22 18.28
CA GLU A 66 3.13 1.19 18.09
C GLU A 66 4.19 1.93 17.27
N ARG A 67 5.48 1.78 17.63
CA ARG A 67 6.59 2.34 16.87
C ARG A 67 6.57 1.86 15.42
N TYR A 68 6.49 0.55 15.20
CA TYR A 68 6.45 -0.04 13.86
C TYR A 68 5.30 0.52 13.01
N LEU A 69 4.10 0.62 13.58
CA LEU A 69 2.92 1.13 12.86
C LEU A 69 3.03 2.64 12.57
N SER A 70 3.67 3.42 13.44
CA SER A 70 3.88 4.86 13.26
C SER A 70 4.86 5.22 12.14
N GLU A 71 5.79 4.31 11.81
CA GLU A 71 6.81 4.54 10.79
C GLU A 71 6.27 4.40 9.35
N PHE A 72 5.05 3.88 9.18
CA PHE A 72 4.43 3.73 7.86
C PHE A 72 3.89 5.05 7.30
N VAL A 73 4.15 5.27 6.02
CA VAL A 73 3.48 6.31 5.22
C VAL A 73 2.25 5.70 4.55
N TYR A 74 1.07 5.92 5.13
CA TYR A 74 -0.19 5.34 4.66
C TYR A 74 -0.84 6.08 3.47
N LYS A 75 -0.45 7.34 3.22
CA LYS A 75 -0.99 8.14 2.11
C LYS A 75 0.01 8.12 0.95
N ILE A 76 -0.46 7.67 -0.21
CA ILE A 76 0.34 7.67 -1.44
C ILE A 76 0.38 9.12 -1.98
N GLY A 77 1.54 9.76 -1.83
CA GLY A 77 1.84 11.07 -2.40
C GLY A 77 2.61 10.99 -3.73
N PRO A 78 3.01 12.15 -4.29
CA PRO A 78 3.72 12.22 -5.57
C PRO A 78 5.02 11.39 -5.62
N GLU A 79 5.83 11.44 -4.57
CA GLU A 79 7.09 10.68 -4.47
C GLU A 79 6.85 9.16 -4.44
N ALA A 80 5.80 8.73 -3.73
CA ALA A 80 5.40 7.32 -3.66
C ALA A 80 4.92 6.81 -5.03
N GLU A 81 4.19 7.63 -5.79
CA GLU A 81 3.80 7.29 -7.16
C GLU A 81 4.98 7.27 -8.13
N GLU A 82 5.91 8.22 -8.01
CA GLU A 82 7.13 8.21 -8.82
C GLU A 82 7.97 6.95 -8.55
N SER A 83 8.17 6.62 -7.28
CA SER A 83 8.89 5.41 -6.88
C SER A 83 8.19 4.13 -7.36
N SER A 84 6.86 4.10 -7.33
CA SER A 84 6.08 2.96 -7.86
C SER A 84 6.27 2.78 -9.36
N ARG A 85 6.33 3.89 -10.13
CA ARG A 85 6.61 3.84 -11.57
C ARG A 85 8.04 3.35 -11.84
N LEU A 86 9.02 3.84 -11.08
CA LEU A 86 10.41 3.40 -11.18
C LEU A 86 10.55 1.90 -10.90
N PHE A 87 9.93 1.40 -9.83
CA PHE A 87 9.94 -0.03 -9.52
C PHE A 87 9.34 -0.86 -10.65
N ARG A 88 8.25 -0.40 -11.27
CA ARG A 88 7.65 -1.06 -12.44
C ARG A 88 8.62 -1.11 -13.62
N SER A 89 9.30 -0.01 -13.94
CA SER A 89 10.30 0.03 -15.02
C SER A 89 11.44 -0.96 -14.79
N LEU A 90 11.97 -1.03 -13.56
CA LEU A 90 13.03 -1.99 -13.22
C LEU A 90 12.57 -3.45 -13.37
N LEU A 91 11.31 -3.74 -13.03
CA LEU A 91 10.76 -5.08 -13.24
C LEU A 91 10.57 -5.41 -14.73
N GLU A 92 10.24 -4.43 -15.57
CA GLU A 92 10.16 -4.59 -17.02
C GLU A 92 11.56 -4.84 -17.63
N GLU A 93 12.57 -4.05 -17.23
CA GLU A 93 13.98 -4.23 -17.64
C GLU A 93 14.54 -5.59 -17.22
N ALA A 94 14.17 -6.07 -16.02
CA ALA A 94 14.56 -7.39 -15.54
C ALA A 94 13.78 -8.55 -16.20
N GLY A 95 12.81 -8.26 -17.06
CA GLY A 95 11.96 -9.27 -17.70
C GLY A 95 10.98 -9.97 -16.74
N LEU A 96 10.72 -9.38 -15.56
CA LEU A 96 9.85 -9.94 -14.51
C LEU A 96 8.38 -9.49 -14.66
N LEU A 97 8.13 -8.43 -15.44
CA LEU A 97 6.79 -8.03 -15.84
C LEU A 97 6.59 -8.29 -17.33
N LYS A 98 5.53 -9.02 -17.68
CA LYS A 98 5.04 -9.07 -19.05
C LYS A 98 4.23 -7.80 -19.34
N THR A 99 4.60 -7.06 -20.37
CA THR A 99 3.83 -5.91 -20.85
C THR A 99 2.41 -6.38 -21.20
N GLY A 100 1.39 -5.60 -20.82
CA GLY A 100 -0.02 -6.01 -20.73
C GLY A 100 -0.76 -6.36 -22.04
N GLN A 101 -0.11 -6.96 -23.04
CA GLN A 101 -0.77 -7.45 -24.25
C GLN A 101 -1.32 -8.88 -24.12
N GLU A 102 -0.88 -9.70 -23.16
CA GLU A 102 -1.41 -11.07 -23.00
C GLU A 102 -2.72 -11.16 -22.19
N ALA A 103 -3.06 -10.14 -21.37
CA ALA A 103 -4.22 -10.20 -20.48
C ALA A 103 -5.57 -9.97 -21.19
N ALA A 104 -5.57 -9.38 -22.39
CA ALA A 104 -6.80 -9.06 -23.13
C ALA A 104 -7.39 -10.25 -23.91
N VAL A 105 -6.65 -11.37 -24.06
CA VAL A 105 -7.08 -12.49 -24.93
C VAL A 105 -7.94 -13.54 -24.17
N ARG A 106 -8.01 -13.49 -22.84
CA ARG A 106 -8.71 -14.52 -22.02
C ARG A 106 -10.09 -14.09 -21.48
N GLY A 107 -10.73 -13.11 -22.08
CA GLY A 107 -12.02 -12.56 -21.65
C GLY A 107 -13.14 -12.68 -22.68
N ASN A 108 -13.18 -13.73 -23.50
CA ASN A 108 -14.36 -14.01 -24.32
C ASN A 108 -14.57 -15.54 -24.45
N LYS A 109 -15.34 -16.09 -23.54
CA LYS A 109 -16.15 -17.31 -23.73
C LYS A 109 -17.40 -17.18 -22.87
#